data_AF-A0A5C3MQE4-F1
#
_entry.id   AF-A0A5C3MQE4-F1
#
_cell.length_a   1.000
_cell.length_b   1.000
_cell.length_c   1.000
_cell.angle_alpha   90.00
_cell.angle_beta   90.00
_cell.angle_gamma   90.00
#
_symmetry.space_group_name_H-M   'P 1'
#
loop_
_entity.id
_entity.type
_entity.pdbx_description
1 polymer ?
#
loop_
_entity_poly.entity_id
_entity_poly.type
_entity_poly.pdbx_seq_one_letter_code
_entity_poly.pdbx_strand_id
1 'polypeptide(L)'
;MAPRRRCPTCGSKQWHKEPSSGLIACSEGHILQNYRNETTEIEEMGPHAMHKRRIRSKRKKRAVSSKADPKLYHGERGRYLYFQCLQLIFRKQVATLTQMWDLPPEFEIICRDLWALHLSLLPTPPPAEPYIYAQENEVHDDGDHSPKNLPTPTPEVDPQDIKATESSGEEGDDKSGSEDDSELDELMKENSEISSSSDEEKEGEDQPRTPTMRKKGKLKGHYAYESPASTISVLVLACWTLRIPVLYRDFTRLIESYELLYLDPTRMLPSSMVMHLTKHNIQALSPPYAPTTLSVHKLASRLAKRLDSRYGVYTPEANAAPILWRVTKAMGGTPTLYGLTKRLSCILSVPLTLHWSLAPKLRRVKKKDPERHKYDNVPSEVGLMAVCIVVLKMVYGLDGKQRLPKTSDDPGCSLPRIDEYLEVLRRLNKADEKAEESIFNSQYPMAVGDLTKEEIDKYLTFSERALLGDNIEHEKTLDNYFSLKKGEEHERQGSVRDDVWSGGQFRAMMAESDNEAGDKVGLQPGEEYKVWSSRDVLGTLPEEYEKLIGRGVKWVGVPEEYLCGVIEMYERRLIRWWNLLKRRSRDHARMRGGLDDEEGEDFRLD
;
A
#
# COMPACT_ATOMS: atom_id res chain seq x y z
N MET A 1 -10.04 -59.93 -20.77
CA MET A 1 -10.15 -61.31 -21.29
C MET A 1 -9.38 -62.23 -20.38
N ALA A 2 -9.97 -63.35 -19.94
CA ALA A 2 -9.24 -64.36 -19.17
C ALA A 2 -8.04 -64.87 -20.01
N PRO A 3 -6.86 -65.09 -19.41
CA PRO A 3 -5.70 -65.58 -20.15
C PRO A 3 -6.03 -66.95 -20.75
N ARG A 4 -6.05 -67.05 -22.08
CA ARG A 4 -6.29 -68.32 -22.78
C ARG A 4 -5.13 -69.26 -22.43
N ARG A 5 -5.43 -70.37 -21.75
CA ARG A 5 -4.45 -71.39 -21.39
C ARG A 5 -3.81 -71.96 -22.67
N ARG A 6 -2.54 -72.35 -22.60
CA ARG A 6 -1.85 -73.04 -23.70
C ARG A 6 -2.47 -74.43 -23.89
N CYS A 7 -2.49 -74.94 -25.12
CA CYS A 7 -2.88 -76.33 -25.40
C CYS A 7 -1.99 -77.29 -24.59
N PRO A 8 -2.56 -78.24 -23.83
CA PRO A 8 -1.76 -79.18 -23.03
C PRO A 8 -0.94 -80.15 -23.88
N THR A 9 -1.32 -80.37 -25.14
CA THR A 9 -0.67 -81.34 -26.04
C THR A 9 0.44 -80.70 -26.86
N CYS A 10 0.21 -79.52 -27.47
CA CYS A 10 1.19 -78.88 -28.35
C CYS A 10 1.64 -77.47 -27.91
N GLY A 11 1.11 -76.94 -26.79
CA GLY A 11 1.57 -75.67 -26.23
C GLY A 11 1.13 -74.41 -26.99
N SER A 12 0.36 -74.55 -28.07
CA SER A 12 -0.18 -73.42 -28.85
C SER A 12 -1.08 -72.51 -27.99
N LYS A 13 -1.10 -71.22 -28.31
CA LYS A 13 -1.96 -70.22 -27.63
C LYS A 13 -3.20 -69.86 -28.45
N GLN A 14 -3.24 -70.30 -29.70
CA GLN A 14 -4.28 -69.94 -30.65
C GLN A 14 -5.36 -71.03 -30.63
N TRP A 15 -6.58 -70.59 -30.31
CA TRP A 15 -7.76 -71.41 -30.21
C TRP A 15 -8.84 -70.80 -31.11
N HIS A 16 -9.42 -71.60 -32.00
CA HIS A 16 -10.52 -71.23 -32.88
C HIS A 16 -11.71 -72.18 -32.69
N LYS A 17 -12.91 -71.73 -33.04
CA LYS A 17 -14.14 -72.53 -32.94
C LYS A 17 -14.37 -73.23 -34.28
N GLU A 18 -14.51 -74.54 -34.25
CA GLU A 18 -14.88 -75.34 -35.42
C GLU A 18 -16.35 -75.05 -35.80
N PRO A 19 -16.63 -74.65 -37.06
CA PRO A 19 -17.97 -74.22 -37.47
C PRO A 19 -18.99 -75.37 -37.50
N SER A 20 -18.54 -76.61 -37.66
CA SER A 20 -19.38 -77.81 -37.77
C SER A 20 -19.80 -78.40 -36.41
N SER A 21 -18.91 -78.36 -35.41
CA SER A 21 -19.08 -79.04 -34.13
C SER A 21 -19.25 -78.10 -32.93
N GLY A 22 -18.99 -76.80 -33.10
CA GLY A 22 -19.05 -75.81 -32.02
C GLY A 22 -17.98 -75.99 -30.93
N LEU A 23 -17.07 -76.95 -31.11
CA LEU A 23 -15.93 -77.22 -30.25
C LEU A 23 -14.81 -76.19 -30.50
N ILE A 24 -13.96 -75.99 -29.50
CA ILE A 24 -12.76 -75.15 -29.65
C ILE A 24 -11.56 -76.05 -29.94
N ALA A 25 -10.92 -75.83 -31.08
CA ALA A 25 -9.70 -76.50 -31.50
C ALA A 25 -8.52 -75.53 -31.48
N CYS A 26 -7.32 -76.04 -31.23
CA CYS A 26 -6.10 -75.25 -31.35
C CYS A 26 -5.65 -75.16 -32.82
N SER A 27 -4.70 -74.27 -33.14
CA SER A 27 -4.11 -74.13 -34.49
C SER A 27 -3.60 -75.43 -35.15
N GLU A 28 -3.33 -76.48 -34.38
CA GLU A 28 -2.85 -77.78 -34.85
C GLU A 28 -3.93 -78.88 -34.76
N GLY A 29 -5.19 -78.53 -34.45
CA GLY A 29 -6.34 -79.44 -34.47
C GLY A 29 -6.67 -80.15 -33.14
N HIS A 30 -5.97 -79.87 -32.05
CA HIS A 30 -6.29 -80.45 -30.74
C HIS A 30 -7.54 -79.82 -30.11
N ILE A 31 -8.49 -80.64 -29.66
CA ILE A 31 -9.77 -80.20 -29.09
C ILE A 31 -9.62 -79.87 -27.60
N LEU A 32 -10.15 -78.71 -27.18
CA LEU A 32 -10.19 -78.30 -25.77
C LEU A 32 -11.29 -79.07 -25.02
N GLN A 33 -10.88 -80.06 -24.22
CA GLN A 33 -11.79 -80.82 -23.37
C GLN A 33 -12.39 -79.94 -22.26
N ASN A 34 -13.65 -80.19 -21.92
CA ASN A 34 -14.44 -79.47 -20.89
C ASN A 34 -14.75 -78.00 -21.22
N TYR A 35 -14.63 -77.58 -22.48
CA TYR A 35 -15.16 -76.29 -22.91
C TYR A 35 -16.67 -76.36 -23.10
N ARG A 36 -17.42 -75.70 -22.21
CA ARG A 36 -18.88 -75.56 -22.30
C ARG A 36 -19.20 -74.15 -22.81
N ASN A 37 -19.90 -74.07 -23.95
CA ASN A 37 -20.50 -72.81 -24.39
C ASN A 37 -21.75 -72.57 -23.56
N GLU A 38 -21.71 -71.61 -22.64
CA GLU A 38 -22.93 -71.08 -22.03
C GLU A 38 -23.49 -70.01 -22.98
N THR A 39 -24.51 -70.36 -23.76
CA THR A 39 -25.27 -69.41 -24.58
C THR A 39 -26.25 -68.69 -23.68
N THR A 40 -25.95 -67.43 -23.34
CA THR A 40 -26.88 -66.54 -22.64
C THR A 40 -27.87 -65.91 -23.62
N GLU A 41 -28.69 -66.73 -24.26
CA GLU A 41 -29.87 -66.25 -24.98
C GLU A 41 -31.05 -66.34 -23.99
N ILE A 42 -31.55 -65.18 -23.58
CA ILE A 42 -32.68 -65.05 -22.66
C ILE A 42 -33.83 -64.52 -23.52
N GLU A 43 -34.88 -65.33 -23.74
CA GLU A 43 -36.01 -64.96 -24.61
C GLU A 43 -37.01 -64.00 -23.94
N GLU A 44 -36.99 -63.86 -22.61
CA GLU A 44 -37.91 -62.98 -21.88
C GLU A 44 -37.15 -62.04 -20.93
N MET A 45 -37.04 -60.78 -21.32
CA MET A 45 -36.23 -59.78 -20.62
C MET A 45 -37.05 -59.09 -19.51
N GLY A 46 -36.96 -59.60 -18.28
CA GLY A 46 -37.56 -58.94 -17.10
C GLY A 46 -36.80 -57.67 -16.66
N PRO A 47 -37.46 -56.71 -15.96
CA PRO A 47 -36.94 -55.37 -15.66
C PRO A 47 -35.71 -55.30 -14.72
N HIS A 48 -35.18 -56.43 -14.25
CA HIS A 48 -34.04 -56.47 -13.33
C HIS A 48 -32.80 -57.22 -13.88
N ALA A 49 -32.74 -57.52 -15.19
CA ALA A 49 -31.70 -58.37 -15.76
C ALA A 49 -30.38 -57.68 -16.19
N MET A 50 -30.21 -56.36 -15.98
CA MET A 50 -29.05 -55.63 -16.54
C MET A 50 -28.17 -54.96 -15.48
N HIS A 51 -27.43 -55.74 -14.69
CA HIS A 51 -26.31 -55.18 -13.92
C HIS A 51 -25.01 -55.29 -14.74
N LYS A 52 -24.67 -54.22 -15.49
CA LYS A 52 -23.39 -54.14 -16.21
C LYS A 52 -22.24 -54.14 -15.19
N ARG A 53 -21.48 -55.23 -15.11
CA ARG A 53 -20.29 -55.32 -14.24
C ARG A 53 -19.20 -54.37 -14.76
N ARG A 54 -19.03 -53.21 -14.12
CA ARG A 54 -17.90 -52.30 -14.39
C ARG A 54 -16.61 -52.98 -13.91
N ILE A 55 -15.79 -53.49 -14.85
CA ILE A 55 -14.50 -54.09 -14.53
C ILE A 55 -13.59 -53.00 -13.94
N ARG A 56 -13.39 -53.03 -12.61
CA ARG A 56 -12.41 -52.15 -11.96
C ARG A 56 -11.01 -52.53 -12.43
N SER A 57 -10.44 -51.71 -13.31
CA SER A 57 -9.06 -51.83 -13.75
C SER A 57 -8.13 -51.81 -12.54
N LYS A 58 -7.40 -52.90 -12.29
CA LYS A 58 -6.29 -52.95 -11.32
C LYS A 58 -5.04 -52.21 -11.80
N ARG A 59 -5.18 -51.26 -12.72
CA ARG A 59 -4.07 -50.38 -13.08
C ARG A 59 -3.83 -49.49 -11.85
N LYS A 60 -2.78 -49.80 -11.07
CA LYS A 60 -2.24 -48.87 -10.07
C LYS A 60 -2.20 -47.52 -10.76
N LYS A 61 -2.95 -46.52 -10.25
CA LYS A 61 -2.81 -45.14 -10.69
C LYS A 61 -1.32 -44.84 -10.48
N ARG A 62 -0.53 -44.82 -11.56
CA ARG A 62 0.80 -44.22 -11.49
C ARG A 62 0.52 -42.81 -10.98
N ALA A 63 1.12 -42.44 -9.85
CA ALA A 63 1.06 -41.08 -9.35
C ALA A 63 1.36 -40.20 -10.57
N VAL A 64 0.37 -39.44 -11.02
CA VAL A 64 0.56 -38.52 -12.13
C VAL A 64 1.56 -37.54 -11.57
N SER A 65 2.83 -37.64 -11.99
CA SER A 65 3.83 -36.64 -11.66
C SER A 65 3.20 -35.31 -12.05
N SER A 66 2.99 -34.45 -11.06
CA SER A 66 2.38 -33.14 -11.29
C SER A 66 3.09 -32.49 -12.46
N LYS A 67 2.34 -31.96 -13.44
CA LYS A 67 2.89 -31.17 -14.56
C LYS A 67 3.52 -29.84 -14.09
N ALA A 68 3.74 -29.66 -12.79
CA ALA A 68 4.37 -28.48 -12.23
C ALA A 68 5.87 -28.55 -12.52
N ASP A 69 6.42 -27.43 -12.97
CA ASP A 69 7.84 -27.32 -13.26
C ASP A 69 8.65 -27.60 -11.99
N PRO A 70 9.56 -28.59 -11.99
CA PRO A 70 10.30 -29.00 -10.78
C PRO A 70 11.26 -27.91 -10.27
N LYS A 71 11.48 -26.86 -11.06
CA LYS A 71 12.31 -25.71 -10.69
C LYS A 71 11.55 -24.69 -9.85
N LEU A 72 10.23 -24.60 -9.95
CA LEU A 72 9.46 -23.57 -9.26
C LEU A 72 9.22 -23.96 -7.79
N TYR A 73 9.52 -23.04 -6.87
CA TYR A 73 9.29 -23.27 -5.45
C TYR A 73 7.88 -22.84 -5.06
N HIS A 74 7.12 -23.76 -4.45
CA HIS A 74 5.77 -23.53 -3.98
C HIS A 74 5.69 -23.65 -2.45
N GLY A 75 4.59 -23.19 -1.86
CA GLY A 75 4.34 -23.30 -0.42
C GLY A 75 5.31 -22.47 0.43
N GLU A 76 5.78 -23.05 1.54
CA GLU A 76 6.73 -22.41 2.46
C GLU A 76 8.04 -22.06 1.73
N ARG A 77 8.46 -22.90 0.77
CA ARG A 77 9.69 -22.71 -0.01
C ARG A 77 9.66 -21.51 -0.93
N GLY A 78 8.52 -21.34 -1.61
CA GLY A 78 8.27 -20.13 -2.38
C GLY A 78 8.20 -18.89 -1.49
N ARG A 79 7.65 -19.01 -0.27
CA ARG A 79 7.50 -17.90 0.68
C ARG A 79 8.84 -17.47 1.27
N TYR A 80 9.71 -18.40 1.65
CA TYR A 80 11.05 -18.08 2.12
C TYR A 80 11.88 -17.39 1.03
N LEU A 81 11.89 -17.95 -0.18
CA LEU A 81 12.57 -17.36 -1.33
C LEU A 81 12.07 -15.92 -1.59
N TYR A 82 10.76 -15.68 -1.48
CA TYR A 82 10.18 -14.35 -1.59
C TYR A 82 10.77 -13.36 -0.56
N PHE A 83 10.88 -13.76 0.71
CA PHE A 83 11.51 -12.90 1.74
C PHE A 83 13.01 -12.71 1.52
N GLN A 84 13.72 -13.73 1.00
CA GLN A 84 15.12 -13.56 0.61
C GLN A 84 15.27 -12.52 -0.50
N CYS A 85 14.40 -12.55 -1.52
CA CYS A 85 14.36 -11.55 -2.57
C CYS A 85 14.09 -10.15 -2.01
N LEU A 86 13.08 -9.99 -1.14
CA LEU A 86 12.79 -8.73 -0.46
C LEU A 86 13.98 -8.21 0.35
N GLN A 87 14.70 -9.09 1.06
CA GLN A 87 15.87 -8.70 1.82
C GLN A 87 17.01 -8.21 0.92
N LEU A 88 17.24 -8.84 -0.23
CA LEU A 88 18.22 -8.37 -1.20
C LEU A 88 17.84 -7.02 -1.81
N ILE A 89 16.56 -6.84 -2.15
CA ILE A 89 16.02 -5.55 -2.62
C ILE A 89 16.25 -4.49 -1.55
N PHE A 90 15.89 -4.76 -0.29
CA PHE A 90 16.07 -3.83 0.82
C PHE A 90 17.54 -3.46 1.03
N ARG A 91 18.47 -4.43 0.94
CA ARG A 91 19.91 -4.13 1.03
C ARG A 91 20.38 -3.18 -0.07
N LYS A 92 19.92 -3.40 -1.31
CA LYS A 92 20.22 -2.49 -2.44
C LYS A 92 19.61 -1.10 -2.19
N GLN A 93 18.36 -1.02 -1.72
CA GLN A 93 17.69 0.24 -1.37
C GLN A 93 18.45 1.02 -0.29
N VAL A 94 18.94 0.35 0.76
CA VAL A 94 19.72 0.99 1.83
C VAL A 94 21.06 1.48 1.29
N ALA A 95 21.75 0.69 0.47
CA ALA A 95 23.02 1.08 -0.12
C ALA A 95 22.87 2.31 -1.03
N THR A 96 21.87 2.32 -1.91
CA THR A 96 21.62 3.47 -2.80
C THR A 96 21.25 4.71 -2.00
N LEU A 97 20.38 4.62 -0.99
CA LEU A 97 20.05 5.78 -0.14
C LEU A 97 21.24 6.31 0.64
N THR A 98 22.08 5.42 1.17
CA THR A 98 23.27 5.82 1.94
C THR A 98 24.24 6.61 1.06
N GLN A 99 24.43 6.18 -0.18
CA GLN A 99 25.26 6.87 -1.17
C GLN A 99 24.62 8.17 -1.68
N MET A 100 23.30 8.20 -1.91
CA MET A 100 22.63 9.35 -2.50
C MET A 100 22.43 10.51 -1.53
N TRP A 101 22.20 10.22 -0.25
CA TRP A 101 21.93 11.23 0.78
C TRP A 101 23.10 11.42 1.74
N ASP A 102 24.26 10.83 1.43
CA ASP A 102 25.47 10.85 2.28
C ASP A 102 25.15 10.53 3.74
N LEU A 103 24.36 9.46 3.95
CA LEU A 103 23.91 9.07 5.29
C LEU A 103 25.05 8.42 6.09
N PRO A 104 25.04 8.57 7.41
CA PRO A 104 26.06 7.97 8.25
C PRO A 104 25.90 6.44 8.29
N PRO A 105 26.99 5.67 8.48
CA PRO A 105 26.96 4.20 8.41
C PRO A 105 26.03 3.54 9.45
N GLU A 106 25.72 4.24 10.54
CA GLU A 106 24.74 3.83 11.55
C GLU A 106 23.34 3.63 10.95
N PHE A 107 23.02 4.29 9.84
CA PHE A 107 21.75 4.12 9.14
C PHE A 107 21.55 2.69 8.65
N GLU A 108 22.59 2.03 8.13
CA GLU A 108 22.50 0.63 7.70
C GLU A 108 22.22 -0.31 8.88
N ILE A 109 22.87 -0.05 10.03
CA ILE A 109 22.69 -0.83 11.26
C ILE A 109 21.23 -0.73 11.73
N ILE A 110 20.69 0.49 11.80
CA ILE A 110 19.30 0.74 12.19
C ILE A 110 18.32 0.08 11.22
N CYS A 111 18.55 0.21 9.91
CA CYS A 111 17.74 -0.44 8.89
C CYS A 111 17.71 -1.97 9.06
N ARG A 112 18.87 -2.58 9.32
CA ARG A 112 19.00 -4.03 9.54
C ARG A 112 18.22 -4.47 10.78
N ASP A 113 18.37 -3.75 11.89
CA ASP A 113 17.73 -4.10 13.15
C ASP A 113 16.21 -3.91 13.07
N LEU A 114 15.74 -2.81 12.45
CA LEU A 114 14.32 -2.57 12.20
C LEU A 114 13.72 -3.59 11.23
N TRP A 115 14.46 -4.04 10.22
CA TRP A 115 14.01 -5.10 9.32
C TRP A 115 13.85 -6.44 10.06
N ALA A 116 14.81 -6.79 10.91
CA ALA A 116 14.72 -8.00 11.74
C ALA A 116 13.51 -7.95 12.69
N LEU A 117 13.28 -6.82 13.36
CA LEU A 117 12.11 -6.60 14.20
C LEU A 117 10.80 -6.57 13.41
N HIS A 118 10.82 -6.07 12.17
CA HIS A 118 9.66 -6.10 11.30
C HIS A 118 9.25 -7.55 10.99
N LEU A 119 10.21 -8.40 10.60
CA LEU A 119 9.98 -9.81 10.28
C LEU A 119 9.44 -10.60 11.47
N SER A 120 9.90 -10.33 12.70
CA SER A 120 9.39 -10.98 13.91
C SER A 120 7.98 -10.52 14.31
N LEU A 121 7.55 -9.34 13.86
CA LEU A 121 6.21 -8.78 14.09
C LEU A 121 5.17 -9.23 13.05
N LEU A 122 5.59 -9.97 12.02
CA LEU A 122 4.68 -10.55 11.05
C LEU A 122 3.80 -11.62 11.71
N PRO A 123 2.49 -11.69 11.39
CA PRO A 123 1.60 -12.73 11.91
C PRO A 123 2.05 -14.16 11.57
N THR A 124 2.66 -14.31 10.40
CA THR A 124 3.31 -15.55 9.95
C THR A 124 4.76 -15.21 9.64
N PRO A 125 5.69 -15.37 10.60
CA PRO A 125 7.10 -15.07 10.37
C PRO A 125 7.65 -15.91 9.20
N PRO A 126 8.73 -15.46 8.55
CA PRO A 126 9.36 -16.24 7.49
C PRO A 126 9.75 -17.63 8.01
N PRO A 127 9.47 -18.72 7.26
CA PRO A 127 9.80 -20.07 7.69
C PRO A 127 11.33 -20.27 7.78
N ALA A 128 11.77 -21.11 8.71
CA ALA A 128 13.19 -21.38 8.97
C ALA A 128 13.76 -22.43 8.00
N GLU A 129 13.65 -22.18 6.70
CA GLU A 129 13.95 -23.19 5.68
C GLU A 129 15.40 -23.68 5.56
N PRO A 130 16.45 -22.87 5.84
CA PRO A 130 17.81 -23.42 5.87
C PRO A 130 17.94 -24.58 6.86
N TYR A 131 17.14 -24.56 7.93
CA TYR A 131 17.09 -25.62 8.94
C TYR A 131 16.20 -26.79 8.49
N ILE A 132 15.02 -26.51 7.93
CA ILE A 132 14.07 -27.56 7.48
C ILE A 132 14.63 -28.36 6.31
N TYR A 133 15.27 -27.70 5.33
CA TYR A 133 15.88 -28.37 4.17
C TYR A 133 17.14 -29.17 4.56
N ALA A 134 17.95 -28.66 5.51
CA ALA A 134 19.07 -29.41 6.06
C ALA A 134 18.58 -30.68 6.76
N GLN A 135 17.49 -30.59 7.54
CA GLN A 135 16.90 -31.73 8.24
C GLN A 135 16.23 -32.74 7.27
N GLU A 136 15.59 -32.28 6.20
CA GLU A 136 15.02 -33.15 5.16
C GLU A 136 16.10 -33.86 4.32
N ASN A 137 17.22 -33.18 4.02
CA ASN A 137 18.36 -33.79 3.34
C ASN A 137 19.11 -34.79 4.24
N GLU A 138 19.25 -34.51 5.54
CA GLU A 138 19.81 -35.47 6.52
C GLU A 138 18.94 -36.73 6.64
N VAL A 139 17.61 -36.60 6.58
CA VAL A 139 16.67 -37.75 6.59
C VAL A 139 16.69 -38.55 5.26
N HIS A 140 17.24 -37.98 4.18
CA HIS A 140 17.37 -38.65 2.88
C HIS A 140 18.76 -39.28 2.62
N ASP A 141 19.78 -38.98 3.42
CA ASP A 141 21.14 -39.53 3.29
C ASP A 141 21.36 -40.81 4.13
N ASP A 142 20.50 -41.08 5.12
CA ASP A 142 20.49 -42.36 5.81
C ASP A 142 19.73 -43.42 4.98
N GLY A 143 20.51 -44.22 4.25
CA GLY A 143 20.03 -45.38 3.53
C GLY A 143 19.25 -46.35 4.41
N ASP A 144 18.13 -46.81 3.86
CA ASP A 144 17.49 -48.11 4.11
C ASP A 144 17.63 -48.67 5.54
N HIS A 145 16.96 -48.09 6.53
CA HIS A 145 16.45 -48.85 7.66
C HIS A 145 15.24 -48.15 8.28
N SER A 146 14.11 -48.88 8.33
CA SER A 146 12.93 -48.48 9.10
C SER A 146 13.25 -48.29 10.58
N PRO A 147 12.68 -47.25 11.22
CA PRO A 147 12.18 -47.38 12.59
C PRO A 147 10.71 -46.92 12.64
N LYS A 148 9.77 -47.81 12.92
CA LYS A 148 9.24 -48.07 14.27
C LYS A 148 9.03 -46.79 15.11
N ASN A 149 7.75 -46.40 15.21
CA ASN A 149 7.04 -45.84 16.36
C ASN A 149 7.86 -45.07 17.41
N LEU A 150 7.51 -43.80 17.63
CA LEU A 150 7.12 -43.24 18.94
C LEU A 150 6.50 -41.82 18.73
N PRO A 151 5.79 -41.22 19.71
CA PRO A 151 4.49 -40.59 19.48
C PRO A 151 4.53 -39.05 19.62
N THR A 152 3.74 -38.37 18.81
CA THR A 152 3.44 -36.94 19.01
C THR A 152 2.33 -36.80 20.06
N PRO A 153 2.44 -35.88 21.03
CA PRO A 153 1.43 -35.67 22.06
C PRO A 153 0.20 -34.95 21.48
N THR A 154 -0.97 -35.54 21.64
CA THR A 154 -2.27 -34.87 21.47
C THR A 154 -2.64 -34.11 22.75
N PRO A 155 -3.21 -32.90 22.66
CA PRO A 155 -4.15 -32.43 23.67
C PRO A 155 -5.52 -33.08 23.43
N GLU A 156 -6.10 -33.50 24.53
CA GLU A 156 -7.35 -34.25 24.71
C GLU A 156 -8.59 -33.50 24.20
N VAL A 157 -9.48 -34.20 23.49
CA VAL A 157 -10.95 -34.03 23.58
C VAL A 157 -11.61 -35.39 23.33
N ASP A 158 -12.44 -35.81 24.29
CA ASP A 158 -13.16 -37.09 24.32
C ASP A 158 -14.28 -37.23 23.26
N PRO A 159 -14.69 -38.48 22.94
CA PRO A 159 -15.49 -38.84 21.78
C PRO A 159 -16.98 -39.05 22.09
N GLN A 160 -17.87 -38.65 21.18
CA GLN A 160 -19.22 -39.23 21.11
C GLN A 160 -19.66 -39.46 19.65
N ASP A 161 -19.93 -40.75 19.39
CA ASP A 161 -20.82 -41.35 18.40
C ASP A 161 -20.60 -41.11 16.90
N ILE A 162 -19.87 -42.08 16.32
CA ILE A 162 -19.96 -42.46 14.91
C ILE A 162 -21.09 -43.49 14.79
N LYS A 163 -22.17 -43.14 14.11
CA LYS A 163 -23.08 -44.11 13.47
C LYS A 163 -23.22 -43.78 11.99
N ALA A 164 -22.87 -44.76 11.18
CA ALA A 164 -22.95 -44.79 9.73
C ALA A 164 -24.37 -44.47 9.21
N THR A 165 -24.46 -43.84 8.04
CA THR A 165 -25.20 -44.40 6.89
C THR A 165 -24.92 -43.63 5.61
N GLU A 166 -24.84 -44.40 4.53
CA GLU A 166 -24.56 -44.03 3.14
C GLU A 166 -25.80 -43.50 2.39
N SER A 167 -25.54 -43.07 1.15
CA SER A 167 -26.47 -42.92 0.01
C SER A 167 -27.17 -41.55 -0.07
N SER A 168 -27.33 -40.89 -1.21
CA SER A 168 -27.37 -41.27 -2.64
C SER A 168 -27.08 -39.99 -3.46
N GLY A 169 -26.35 -40.03 -4.59
CA GLY A 169 -26.91 -40.14 -5.96
C GLY A 169 -27.36 -38.74 -6.49
N GLU A 170 -27.10 -38.24 -7.69
CA GLU A 170 -26.65 -38.74 -9.00
C GLU A 170 -26.05 -37.52 -9.78
N GLU A 171 -24.99 -37.70 -10.57
CA GLU A 171 -24.95 -37.57 -12.06
C GLU A 171 -25.59 -36.29 -12.63
N GLY A 172 -25.01 -35.49 -13.52
CA GLY A 172 -23.82 -35.55 -14.37
C GLY A 172 -24.07 -34.59 -15.56
N ASP A 173 -23.04 -33.97 -16.14
CA ASP A 173 -22.91 -33.81 -17.60
C ASP A 173 -21.53 -33.24 -17.96
N ASP A 174 -20.94 -33.79 -19.02
CA ASP A 174 -19.70 -33.33 -19.64
C ASP A 174 -20.05 -32.32 -20.75
N LYS A 175 -19.55 -31.07 -20.66
CA LYS A 175 -19.29 -30.25 -21.86
C LYS A 175 -18.01 -29.43 -21.71
N SER A 176 -17.08 -29.75 -22.59
CA SER A 176 -15.88 -28.99 -22.92
C SER A 176 -16.19 -27.65 -23.58
N GLY A 177 -15.48 -26.59 -23.18
CA GLY A 177 -15.22 -25.41 -24.01
C GLY A 177 -15.50 -24.08 -23.33
N SER A 178 -14.44 -23.25 -23.21
CA SER A 178 -14.39 -21.83 -22.84
C SER A 178 -14.81 -21.44 -21.42
N GLU A 179 -13.86 -21.45 -20.47
CA GLU A 179 -14.04 -20.86 -19.12
C GLU A 179 -12.86 -19.95 -18.67
N ASP A 180 -12.00 -19.48 -19.57
CA ASP A 180 -10.91 -18.55 -19.17
C ASP A 180 -11.37 -17.07 -19.04
N ASP A 181 -12.60 -16.72 -19.43
CA ASP A 181 -13.11 -15.34 -19.31
C ASP A 181 -13.90 -15.10 -18.00
N SER A 182 -14.47 -16.13 -17.37
CA SER A 182 -15.30 -15.97 -16.16
C SER A 182 -14.46 -15.68 -14.91
N GLU A 183 -13.26 -16.26 -14.80
CA GLU A 183 -12.34 -16.01 -13.68
C GLU A 183 -11.74 -14.60 -13.75
N LEU A 184 -11.52 -14.08 -14.97
CA LEU A 184 -11.03 -12.73 -15.20
C LEU A 184 -12.11 -11.67 -14.91
N ASP A 185 -13.37 -11.94 -15.27
CA ASP A 185 -14.51 -11.08 -14.97
C ASP A 185 -14.86 -11.05 -13.46
N GLU A 186 -14.66 -12.16 -12.75
CA GLU A 186 -14.80 -12.21 -11.29
C GLU A 186 -13.69 -11.44 -10.57
N LEU A 187 -12.43 -11.51 -11.06
CA LEU A 187 -11.32 -10.72 -10.54
C LEU A 187 -11.47 -9.20 -10.83
N MET A 188 -12.07 -8.84 -11.97
CA MET A 188 -12.39 -7.44 -12.30
C MET A 188 -13.52 -6.88 -11.42
N LYS A 189 -14.48 -7.72 -11.02
CA LYS A 189 -15.52 -7.36 -10.03
C LYS A 189 -14.96 -7.25 -8.60
N GLU A 190 -14.06 -8.14 -8.20
CA GLU A 190 -13.47 -8.10 -6.84
C GLU A 190 -12.54 -6.88 -6.66
N ASN A 191 -11.81 -6.47 -7.70
CA ASN A 191 -11.00 -5.24 -7.66
C ASN A 191 -11.85 -3.96 -7.65
N SER A 192 -13.07 -3.98 -8.20
CA SER A 192 -13.98 -2.83 -8.15
C SER A 192 -14.70 -2.71 -6.80
N GLU A 193 -14.88 -3.81 -6.06
CA GLU A 193 -15.41 -3.78 -4.69
C GLU A 193 -14.36 -3.36 -3.63
N ILE A 194 -13.06 -3.46 -3.93
CA ILE A 194 -11.98 -3.03 -3.02
C ILE A 194 -11.77 -1.50 -2.98
N SER A 195 -12.35 -0.74 -3.92
CA SER A 195 -12.24 0.73 -3.95
C SER A 195 -13.39 1.48 -3.28
N SER A 196 -14.36 0.81 -2.65
CA SER A 196 -15.39 1.49 -1.86
C SER A 196 -15.75 0.72 -0.59
N SER A 197 -14.84 0.78 0.38
CA SER A 197 -15.15 0.45 1.78
C SER A 197 -14.49 1.50 2.67
N SER A 198 -15.16 2.64 2.79
CA SER A 198 -14.89 3.61 3.84
C SER A 198 -15.70 3.21 5.07
N ASP A 199 -15.02 2.76 6.13
CA ASP A 199 -15.64 2.56 7.44
C ASP A 199 -15.94 3.94 8.06
N GLU A 200 -17.21 4.34 8.01
CA GLU A 200 -17.78 5.36 8.90
C GLU A 200 -18.26 4.70 10.20
N GLU A 201 -17.61 5.05 11.32
CA GLU A 201 -18.18 4.83 12.66
C GLU A 201 -19.43 5.74 12.82
N LYS A 202 -20.64 5.17 12.79
CA LYS A 202 -21.88 5.80 13.26
C LYS A 202 -22.49 4.96 14.39
N GLU A 203 -22.63 5.58 15.55
CA GLU A 203 -23.43 5.10 16.68
C GLU A 203 -24.91 5.53 16.48
N GLY A 204 -25.86 4.61 16.69
CA GLY A 204 -27.28 4.93 16.81
C GLY A 204 -28.29 3.79 16.51
N GLU A 205 -28.67 3.08 17.58
CA GLU A 205 -29.95 2.39 17.89
C GLU A 205 -30.41 1.07 17.20
N ASP A 206 -31.05 0.24 18.05
CA ASP A 206 -31.28 -1.21 18.00
C ASP A 206 -32.29 -1.74 16.96
N GLN A 207 -32.01 -2.95 16.43
CA GLN A 207 -32.91 -4.11 16.47
C GLN A 207 -32.20 -5.42 16.04
N PRO A 208 -32.52 -6.60 16.63
CA PRO A 208 -31.70 -7.80 16.51
C PRO A 208 -32.06 -8.65 15.28
N ARG A 209 -31.07 -8.99 14.46
CA ARG A 209 -31.15 -10.11 13.50
C ARG A 209 -30.00 -11.09 13.77
N THR A 210 -30.35 -12.36 13.80
CA THR A 210 -29.53 -13.50 14.23
C THR A 210 -28.27 -13.69 13.37
N PRO A 211 -27.12 -14.08 13.96
CA PRO A 211 -25.88 -14.19 13.20
C PRO A 211 -25.76 -15.57 12.57
N THR A 212 -25.82 -15.65 11.24
CA THR A 212 -25.30 -16.82 10.51
C THR A 212 -23.78 -16.67 10.41
N MET A 213 -23.05 -17.50 11.17
CA MET A 213 -21.59 -17.56 11.13
C MET A 213 -21.11 -18.03 9.76
N ARG A 214 -20.82 -17.09 8.85
CA ARG A 214 -19.97 -17.37 7.69
C ARG A 214 -18.53 -17.54 8.19
N LYS A 215 -18.03 -18.78 8.14
CA LYS A 215 -16.61 -19.08 8.36
C LYS A 215 -15.78 -18.24 7.38
N LYS A 216 -15.02 -17.26 7.88
CA LYS A 216 -14.07 -16.49 7.08
C LYS A 216 -13.07 -17.46 6.45
N GLY A 217 -13.06 -17.57 5.13
CA GLY A 217 -12.00 -18.25 4.39
C GLY A 217 -10.66 -17.63 4.75
N LYS A 218 -9.64 -18.46 5.00
CA LYS A 218 -8.26 -17.99 5.17
C LYS A 218 -7.84 -17.34 3.84
N LEU A 219 -7.66 -16.03 3.83
CA LEU A 219 -7.13 -15.27 2.68
C LEU A 219 -5.78 -15.87 2.27
N LYS A 220 -5.74 -16.52 1.10
CA LYS A 220 -4.54 -17.07 0.45
C LYS A 220 -3.82 -15.99 -0.36
N GLY A 221 -3.51 -14.85 0.25
CA GLY A 221 -2.76 -13.76 -0.38
C GLY A 221 -1.60 -13.30 0.49
N HIS A 222 -0.52 -12.81 -0.12
CA HIS A 222 0.49 -12.06 0.64
C HIS A 222 -0.20 -10.91 1.34
N TYR A 223 -0.07 -10.88 2.66
CA TYR A 223 -0.66 -9.80 3.42
C TYR A 223 -0.04 -8.47 3.02
N ALA A 224 -0.79 -7.37 3.09
CA ALA A 224 -0.30 -6.03 2.73
C ALA A 224 1.02 -5.62 3.42
N TYR A 225 1.33 -6.21 4.57
CA TYR A 225 2.57 -5.99 5.32
C TYR A 225 3.76 -6.86 4.87
N GLU A 226 3.55 -7.79 3.94
CA GLU A 226 4.59 -8.57 3.26
C GLU A 226 4.89 -8.03 1.85
N SER A 227 4.14 -7.03 1.40
CA SER A 227 4.34 -6.35 0.12
C SER A 227 5.71 -5.64 0.09
N PRO A 228 6.33 -5.41 -1.10
CA PRO A 228 7.50 -4.55 -1.23
C PRO A 228 7.33 -3.17 -0.59
N ALA A 229 6.11 -2.64 -0.48
CA ALA A 229 5.85 -1.38 0.23
C ALA A 229 6.26 -1.42 1.73
N SER A 230 6.36 -2.61 2.33
CA SER A 230 6.88 -2.80 3.68
C SER A 230 8.35 -2.42 3.80
N THR A 231 9.18 -2.64 2.77
CA THR A 231 10.61 -2.27 2.79
C THR A 231 10.74 -0.75 2.86
N ILE A 232 9.99 -0.02 2.04
CA ILE A 232 9.91 1.45 2.08
C ILE A 232 9.40 1.96 3.44
N SER A 233 8.43 1.26 4.03
CA SER A 233 7.91 1.61 5.36
C SER A 233 8.97 1.47 6.46
N VAL A 234 9.83 0.46 6.36
CA VAL A 234 10.99 0.28 7.24
C VAL A 234 12.04 1.37 7.00
N LEU A 235 12.31 1.76 5.76
CA LEU A 235 13.22 2.88 5.44
C LEU A 235 12.74 4.21 6.02
N VAL A 236 11.44 4.52 5.87
CA VAL A 236 10.84 5.73 6.47
C VAL A 236 11.04 5.72 7.98
N LEU A 237 10.76 4.59 8.62
CA LEU A 237 10.93 4.44 10.05
C LEU A 237 12.39 4.66 10.48
N ALA A 238 13.35 4.08 9.76
CA ALA A 238 14.78 4.26 10.02
C ALA A 238 15.19 5.74 9.88
N CYS A 239 14.72 6.43 8.84
CA CYS A 239 14.98 7.86 8.65
C CYS A 239 14.42 8.69 9.82
N TRP A 240 13.23 8.35 10.31
CA TRP A 240 12.62 9.02 11.46
C TRP A 240 13.37 8.74 12.76
N THR A 241 13.87 7.52 12.98
CA THR A 241 14.69 7.21 14.16
C THR A 241 15.98 8.04 14.21
N LEU A 242 16.56 8.38 13.06
CA LEU A 242 17.71 9.30 12.93
C LEU A 242 17.32 10.78 12.86
N ARG A 243 16.02 11.14 13.02
CA ARG A 243 15.51 12.52 12.89
C ARG A 243 15.79 13.16 11.53
N ILE A 244 15.95 12.35 10.48
CA ILE A 244 16.15 12.84 9.11
C ILE A 244 14.80 13.36 8.58
N PRO A 245 14.73 14.59 8.04
CA PRO A 245 13.48 15.22 7.61
C PRO A 245 13.00 14.75 6.23
N VAL A 246 12.74 13.45 6.10
CA VAL A 246 12.23 12.83 4.88
C VAL A 246 10.70 12.96 4.77
N LEU A 247 10.21 13.13 3.54
CA LEU A 247 8.79 13.07 3.20
C LEU A 247 8.46 11.73 2.54
N TYR A 248 7.20 11.26 2.63
CA TYR A 248 6.80 10.08 1.85
C TYR A 248 6.96 10.30 0.35
N ARG A 249 6.69 11.52 -0.13
CA ARG A 249 6.86 11.90 -1.54
C ARG A 249 8.30 11.76 -2.02
N ASP A 250 9.31 11.92 -1.16
CA ASP A 250 10.71 11.77 -1.54
C ASP A 250 10.99 10.34 -1.99
N PHE A 251 10.51 9.34 -1.25
CA PHE A 251 10.60 7.94 -1.65
C PHE A 251 9.84 7.66 -2.95
N THR A 252 8.62 8.20 -3.10
CA THR A 252 7.85 8.04 -4.34
C THR A 252 8.61 8.59 -5.55
N ARG A 253 9.27 9.76 -5.43
CA ARG A 253 10.07 10.37 -6.51
C ARG A 253 11.33 9.56 -6.84
N LEU A 254 12.03 9.06 -5.82
CA LEU A 254 13.20 8.20 -6.02
C LEU A 254 12.81 6.87 -6.71
N ILE A 255 11.62 6.36 -6.41
CA ILE A 255 11.08 5.15 -7.04
C ILE A 255 10.66 5.42 -8.49
N GLU A 256 9.89 6.49 -8.74
CA GLU A 256 9.41 6.88 -10.08
C GLU A 256 10.58 7.17 -11.02
N SER A 257 11.65 7.76 -10.49
CA SER A 257 12.85 8.04 -11.26
C SER A 257 13.72 6.78 -11.50
N TYR A 258 13.46 5.64 -10.87
CA TYR A 258 14.33 4.44 -10.87
C TYR A 258 15.69 4.63 -10.17
N GLU A 259 15.87 5.60 -9.27
CA GLU A 259 17.06 5.65 -8.38
C GLU A 259 16.97 4.62 -7.25
N LEU A 260 15.76 4.45 -6.72
CA LEU A 260 15.48 3.51 -5.65
C LEU A 260 14.81 2.27 -6.22
N LEU A 261 15.49 1.13 -6.13
CA LEU A 261 15.01 -0.15 -6.63
C LEU A 261 13.67 -0.51 -5.97
N TYR A 262 12.58 -0.51 -6.73
CA TYR A 262 11.25 -0.89 -6.26
C TYR A 262 10.37 -1.34 -7.43
N LEU A 263 10.46 -0.63 -8.56
CA LEU A 263 9.88 -1.03 -9.85
C LEU A 263 10.83 -2.04 -10.52
N ASP A 264 10.26 -3.11 -11.08
CA ASP A 264 10.96 -4.23 -11.72
C ASP A 264 12.28 -4.68 -11.03
N PRO A 265 12.23 -5.08 -9.74
CA PRO A 265 13.43 -5.49 -9.03
C PRO A 265 14.03 -6.80 -9.54
N THR A 266 13.30 -7.54 -10.38
CA THR A 266 13.68 -8.88 -10.82
C THR A 266 14.95 -8.90 -11.65
N ARG A 267 15.21 -7.82 -12.41
CA ARG A 267 16.42 -7.64 -13.23
C ARG A 267 17.70 -7.55 -12.40
N MET A 268 17.60 -7.04 -11.18
CA MET A 268 18.75 -6.78 -10.29
C MET A 268 19.00 -7.94 -9.32
N LEU A 269 18.14 -8.97 -9.33
CA LEU A 269 18.28 -10.16 -8.50
C LEU A 269 19.14 -11.23 -9.21
N PRO A 270 19.86 -12.09 -8.46
CA PRO A 270 20.63 -13.18 -9.06
C PRO A 270 19.75 -14.14 -9.86
N SER A 271 20.16 -14.49 -11.08
CA SER A 271 19.42 -15.39 -11.98
C SER A 271 19.14 -16.77 -11.36
N SER A 272 20.01 -17.24 -10.47
CA SER A 272 19.85 -18.49 -9.71
C SER A 272 18.66 -18.46 -8.74
N MET A 273 18.27 -17.30 -8.24
CA MET A 273 17.07 -17.14 -7.40
C MET A 273 15.83 -16.95 -8.26
N VAL A 274 15.95 -16.14 -9.32
CA VAL A 274 14.82 -15.80 -10.19
C VAL A 274 14.22 -17.03 -10.89
N MET A 275 15.05 -18.00 -11.28
CA MET A 275 14.59 -19.24 -11.91
C MET A 275 13.65 -20.10 -11.05
N HIS A 276 13.63 -19.87 -9.73
CA HIS A 276 12.82 -20.62 -8.77
C HIS A 276 11.55 -19.87 -8.34
N LEU A 277 11.39 -18.60 -8.76
CA LEU A 277 10.23 -17.77 -8.41
C LEU A 277 9.01 -18.13 -9.26
N THR A 278 7.86 -18.25 -8.61
CA THR A 278 6.57 -18.40 -9.29
C THR A 278 6.12 -17.09 -9.94
N LYS A 279 5.26 -17.17 -10.96
CA LYS A 279 4.64 -15.98 -11.60
C LYS A 279 3.99 -15.03 -10.58
N HIS A 280 3.29 -15.58 -9.60
CA HIS A 280 2.68 -14.80 -8.52
C HIS A 280 3.70 -14.06 -7.67
N ASN A 281 4.81 -14.70 -7.28
CA ASN A 281 5.86 -14.06 -6.49
C ASN A 281 6.59 -12.98 -7.30
N ILE A 282 6.80 -13.20 -8.60
CA ILE A 282 7.37 -12.19 -9.51
C ILE A 282 6.47 -10.95 -9.56
N GLN A 283 5.16 -11.14 -9.76
CA GLN A 283 4.19 -10.04 -9.77
C GLN A 283 4.10 -9.33 -8.41
N ALA A 284 4.20 -10.08 -7.31
CA ALA A 284 4.18 -9.52 -5.95
C ALA A 284 5.45 -8.70 -5.64
N LEU A 285 6.62 -9.12 -6.15
CA LEU A 285 7.88 -8.40 -5.99
C LEU A 285 7.96 -7.16 -6.88
N SER A 286 7.34 -7.18 -8.06
CA SER A 286 7.37 -6.09 -9.05
C SER A 286 5.99 -5.42 -9.20
N PRO A 287 5.59 -4.55 -8.26
CA PRO A 287 4.37 -3.77 -8.39
C PRO A 287 4.46 -2.82 -9.59
N PRO A 288 3.34 -2.56 -10.31
CA PRO A 288 3.33 -1.73 -11.51
C PRO A 288 3.53 -0.24 -11.23
N TYR A 289 3.19 0.22 -10.02
CA TYR A 289 3.22 1.63 -9.64
C TYR A 289 3.96 1.83 -8.32
N ALA A 290 4.53 3.02 -8.15
CA ALA A 290 5.09 3.48 -6.88
C ALA A 290 4.01 3.46 -5.78
N PRO A 291 4.38 3.18 -4.52
CA PRO A 291 3.41 3.08 -3.46
C PRO A 291 2.84 4.45 -3.11
N THR A 292 1.53 4.53 -2.86
CA THR A 292 0.88 5.77 -2.46
C THR A 292 1.34 6.18 -1.05
N THR A 293 1.46 7.48 -0.81
CA THR A 293 1.91 8.02 0.48
C THR A 293 1.07 7.50 1.66
N LEU A 294 -0.26 7.42 1.49
CA LEU A 294 -1.17 6.88 2.50
C LEU A 294 -0.91 5.39 2.79
N SER A 295 -0.59 4.60 1.77
CA SER A 295 -0.29 3.17 1.94
C SER A 295 0.98 2.96 2.75
N VAL A 296 2.06 3.67 2.42
CA VAL A 296 3.33 3.63 3.14
C VAL A 296 3.16 4.16 4.56
N HIS A 297 2.44 5.27 4.75
CA HIS A 297 2.15 5.80 6.08
C HIS A 297 1.37 4.80 6.94
N LYS A 298 0.34 4.14 6.41
CA LYS A 298 -0.44 3.13 7.14
C LYS A 298 0.44 1.97 7.60
N LEU A 299 1.35 1.50 6.75
CA LEU A 299 2.30 0.44 7.06
C LEU A 299 3.34 0.89 8.10
N ALA A 300 3.97 2.05 7.90
CA ALA A 300 4.96 2.63 8.82
C ALA A 300 4.35 2.94 10.21
N SER A 301 3.17 3.54 10.25
CA SER A 301 2.42 3.87 11.46
C SER A 301 2.05 2.62 12.27
N ARG A 302 1.60 1.56 11.57
CA ARG A 302 1.31 0.27 12.20
C ARG A 302 2.57 -0.42 12.73
N LEU A 303 3.67 -0.34 11.99
CA LEU A 303 4.96 -0.90 12.42
C LEU A 303 5.46 -0.17 13.67
N ALA A 304 5.47 1.16 13.67
CA ALA A 304 5.86 1.98 14.82
C ALA A 304 5.03 1.66 16.08
N LYS A 305 3.70 1.56 15.93
CA LYS A 305 2.81 1.12 17.03
C LYS A 305 3.20 -0.25 17.58
N ARG A 306 3.48 -1.22 16.71
CA ARG A 306 3.81 -2.60 17.10
C ARG A 306 5.17 -2.71 17.78
N LEU A 307 6.15 -1.95 17.31
CA LEU A 307 7.48 -1.86 17.90
C LEU A 307 7.42 -1.32 19.32
N ASP A 308 6.68 -0.24 19.53
CA ASP A 308 6.45 0.34 20.85
C ASP A 308 5.69 -0.64 21.77
N SER A 309 4.60 -1.22 21.28
CA SER A 309 3.74 -2.11 22.08
C SER A 309 4.41 -3.45 22.46
N ARG A 310 5.30 -4.01 21.62
CA ARG A 310 5.92 -5.32 21.87
C ARG A 310 7.34 -5.24 22.41
N TYR A 311 8.13 -4.29 21.92
CA TYR A 311 9.55 -4.19 22.25
C TYR A 311 9.89 -2.94 23.05
N GLY A 312 8.94 -2.01 23.27
CA GLY A 312 9.22 -0.73 23.92
C GLY A 312 10.14 0.18 23.11
N VAL A 313 10.30 -0.07 21.80
CA VAL A 313 11.13 0.74 20.92
C VAL A 313 10.33 1.96 20.49
N TYR A 314 10.63 3.08 21.13
CA TYR A 314 9.99 4.36 20.86
C TYR A 314 10.58 5.03 19.61
N THR A 315 9.72 5.40 18.68
CA THR A 315 10.10 6.18 17.50
C THR A 315 9.89 7.67 17.80
N PRO A 316 10.91 8.52 17.61
CA PRO A 316 10.82 9.92 17.99
C PRO A 316 9.89 10.74 17.07
N GLU A 317 9.58 11.96 17.50
CA GLU A 317 8.85 12.94 16.70
C GLU A 317 9.65 13.39 15.47
N ALA A 318 8.92 13.65 14.38
CA ALA A 318 9.43 14.17 13.13
C ALA A 318 10.18 15.48 13.34
N ASN A 319 11.24 15.67 12.56
CA ASN A 319 11.95 16.95 12.52
C ASN A 319 11.10 17.99 11.79
N ALA A 320 10.17 18.62 12.52
CA ALA A 320 9.12 19.45 11.94
C ALA A 320 9.61 20.75 11.30
N ALA A 321 10.71 21.34 11.77
CA ALA A 321 11.23 22.61 11.26
C ALA A 321 11.63 22.53 9.76
N PRO A 322 12.49 21.61 9.31
CA PRO A 322 12.82 21.46 7.90
C PRO A 322 11.62 20.97 7.06
N ILE A 323 10.75 20.10 7.60
CA ILE A 323 9.53 19.67 6.89
C ILE A 323 8.62 20.88 6.65
N LEU A 324 8.41 21.71 7.66
CA LEU A 324 7.61 22.92 7.55
C LEU A 324 8.25 23.92 6.58
N TRP A 325 9.56 24.08 6.60
CA TRP A 325 10.28 24.93 5.64
C TRP A 325 10.07 24.45 4.19
N ARG A 326 10.12 23.13 3.96
CA ARG A 326 9.85 22.54 2.64
C ARG A 326 8.40 22.75 2.21
N VAL A 327 7.45 22.62 3.13
CA VAL A 327 6.02 22.91 2.89
C VAL A 327 5.82 24.38 2.52
N THR A 328 6.40 25.31 3.28
CA THR A 328 6.28 26.75 2.99
C THR A 328 6.95 27.10 1.67
N LYS A 329 8.09 26.48 1.36
CA LYS A 329 8.76 26.61 0.07
C LYS A 329 7.86 26.11 -1.07
N ALA A 330 7.24 24.94 -0.92
CA ALA A 330 6.35 24.37 -1.91
C ALA A 330 5.15 25.27 -2.26
N MET A 331 4.67 26.01 -1.27
CA MET A 331 3.55 26.96 -1.39
C MET A 331 3.98 28.38 -1.77
N GLY A 332 5.26 28.63 -2.13
CA GLY A 332 5.75 29.97 -2.47
C GLY A 332 5.68 30.96 -1.31
N GLY A 333 5.73 30.45 -0.08
CA GLY A 333 5.48 31.19 1.15
C GLY A 333 6.69 31.93 1.71
N THR A 334 6.48 33.13 2.22
CA THR A 334 7.49 33.95 2.90
C THR A 334 7.90 33.39 4.27
N PRO A 335 9.01 33.86 4.87
CA PRO A 335 9.37 33.53 6.26
C PRO A 335 8.25 33.86 7.27
N THR A 336 7.40 34.84 6.97
CA THR A 336 6.23 35.16 7.79
C THR A 336 5.16 34.10 7.69
N LEU A 337 4.93 33.49 6.52
CA LEU A 337 4.07 32.31 6.40
C LEU A 337 4.59 31.17 7.28
N TYR A 338 5.90 30.90 7.27
CA TYR A 338 6.51 29.90 8.15
C TYR A 338 6.23 30.18 9.63
N GLY A 339 6.42 31.43 10.08
CA GLY A 339 6.14 31.83 11.45
C GLY A 339 4.67 31.64 11.85
N LEU A 340 3.74 32.04 10.98
CA LEU A 340 2.31 31.91 11.19
C LEU A 340 1.87 30.44 11.22
N THR A 341 2.34 29.63 10.27
CA THR A 341 2.04 28.19 10.21
C THR A 341 2.61 27.46 11.42
N LYS A 342 3.82 27.81 11.87
CA LYS A 342 4.41 27.27 13.10
C LYS A 342 3.57 27.61 14.33
N ARG A 343 3.10 28.86 14.46
CA ARG A 343 2.26 29.26 15.59
C ARG A 343 0.91 28.54 15.57
N LEU A 344 0.29 28.43 14.40
CA LEU A 344 -0.99 27.75 14.24
C LEU A 344 -0.86 26.24 14.48
N SER A 345 0.24 25.60 14.06
CA SER A 345 0.46 24.17 14.31
C SER A 345 0.62 23.86 15.79
N CYS A 346 1.29 24.73 16.56
CA CYS A 346 1.35 24.63 18.02
C CYS A 346 -0.05 24.77 18.66
N ILE A 347 -0.85 25.74 18.23
CA ILE A 347 -2.21 25.96 18.74
C ILE A 347 -3.10 24.75 18.48
N LEU A 348 -3.02 24.20 17.26
CA LEU A 348 -3.81 23.04 16.85
C LEU A 348 -3.28 21.73 17.44
N SER A 349 -2.09 21.72 18.04
CA SER A 349 -1.40 20.52 18.54
C SER A 349 -1.35 19.44 17.44
N VAL A 350 -0.80 19.81 16.28
CA VAL A 350 -0.64 18.89 15.15
C VAL A 350 0.27 17.73 15.57
N PRO A 351 -0.13 16.47 15.34
CA PRO A 351 0.71 15.32 15.67
C PRO A 351 1.96 15.29 14.79
N LEU A 352 3.12 15.22 15.43
CA LEU A 352 4.42 15.06 14.77
C LEU A 352 4.97 13.64 14.88
N THR A 353 4.14 12.67 15.28
CA THR A 353 4.49 11.26 15.45
C THR A 353 3.93 10.41 14.32
N LEU A 354 4.56 9.26 14.03
CA LEU A 354 4.07 8.32 13.01
C LEU A 354 2.70 7.72 13.34
N HIS A 355 2.43 7.54 14.64
CA HIS A 355 1.18 7.01 15.13
C HIS A 355 0.78 7.77 16.39
N TRP A 356 -0.50 8.11 16.47
CA TRP A 356 -1.07 8.88 17.59
C TRP A 356 -0.82 8.27 18.98
N SER A 357 -0.59 6.96 19.10
CA SER A 357 -0.28 6.32 20.39
C SER A 357 1.09 6.69 20.95
N LEU A 358 2.00 7.15 20.09
CA LEU A 358 3.34 7.62 20.48
C LEU A 358 3.30 9.06 20.98
N ALA A 359 2.21 9.78 20.72
CA ALA A 359 1.98 11.13 21.21
C ALA A 359 1.36 11.10 22.62
N PRO A 360 1.60 12.14 23.44
CA PRO A 360 0.93 12.28 24.72
C PRO A 360 -0.59 12.34 24.53
N LYS A 361 -1.32 11.57 25.35
CA LYS A 361 -2.79 11.54 25.32
C LYS A 361 -3.37 12.92 25.62
N LEU A 362 -4.47 13.26 24.94
CA LEU A 362 -5.19 14.52 25.19
C LEU A 362 -5.62 14.61 26.65
N ARG A 363 -5.51 15.82 27.22
CA ARG A 363 -5.96 16.10 28.60
C ARG A 363 -7.48 15.90 28.68
N ARG A 364 -7.90 14.88 29.42
CA ARG A 364 -9.32 14.62 29.71
C ARG A 364 -9.75 15.47 30.89
N VAL A 365 -10.70 16.37 30.67
CA VAL A 365 -11.35 17.14 31.75
C VAL A 365 -12.68 16.48 32.10
N LYS A 366 -13.38 15.90 31.11
CA LYS A 366 -14.64 15.17 31.26
C LYS A 366 -14.49 13.72 30.81
N LYS A 367 -15.31 12.83 31.38
CA LYS A 367 -15.36 11.40 30.99
C LYS A 367 -15.75 11.20 29.50
N LYS A 368 -16.46 12.15 28.90
CA LYS A 368 -16.86 12.15 27.47
C LYS A 368 -15.86 12.84 26.54
N ASP A 369 -14.74 13.35 27.05
CA ASP A 369 -13.74 13.98 26.19
C ASP A 369 -13.06 12.91 25.33
N PRO A 370 -12.93 13.13 24.01
CA PRO A 370 -12.34 12.14 23.12
C PRO A 370 -10.86 11.92 23.45
N GLU A 371 -10.41 10.67 23.36
CA GLU A 371 -9.01 10.33 23.63
C GLU A 371 -8.06 10.82 22.53
N ARG A 372 -8.61 10.97 21.31
CA ARG A 372 -7.95 11.38 20.08
C ARG A 372 -8.89 12.25 19.27
N HIS A 373 -8.35 13.11 18.45
CA HIS A 373 -9.12 13.76 17.40
C HIS A 373 -9.11 12.91 16.12
N LYS A 374 -10.15 13.11 15.29
CA LYS A 374 -10.17 12.59 13.92
C LYS A 374 -8.99 13.21 13.16
N TYR A 375 -8.30 12.39 12.34
CA TYR A 375 -7.08 12.76 11.61
C TYR A 375 -5.84 13.04 12.48
N ASP A 376 -5.74 12.44 13.67
CA ASP A 376 -4.48 12.45 14.43
C ASP A 376 -3.41 11.46 13.90
N ASN A 377 -3.79 10.55 12.99
CA ASN A 377 -2.88 9.61 12.32
C ASN A 377 -2.60 10.01 10.87
N VAL A 378 -2.44 11.30 10.64
CA VAL A 378 -2.15 11.87 9.32
C VAL A 378 -0.63 11.95 9.14
N PRO A 379 -0.10 11.75 7.92
CA PRO A 379 1.30 12.05 7.64
C PRO A 379 1.67 13.47 8.08
N SER A 380 2.80 13.63 8.77
CA SER A 380 3.21 14.93 9.34
C SER A 380 3.24 16.06 8.32
N GLU A 381 3.61 15.76 7.08
CA GLU A 381 3.64 16.70 5.96
C GLU A 381 2.25 17.13 5.47
N VAL A 382 1.27 16.23 5.49
CA VAL A 382 -0.13 16.54 5.15
C VAL A 382 -0.70 17.46 6.23
N GLY A 383 -0.41 17.16 7.50
CA GLY A 383 -0.81 17.99 8.62
C GLY A 383 -0.25 19.42 8.51
N LEU A 384 1.05 19.55 8.28
CA LEU A 384 1.70 20.86 8.13
C LEU A 384 1.23 21.61 6.88
N MET A 385 0.99 20.91 5.77
CA MET A 385 0.41 21.49 4.55
C MET A 385 -1.02 22.01 4.79
N ALA A 386 -1.86 21.23 5.46
CA ALA A 386 -3.22 21.65 5.79
C ALA A 386 -3.23 22.90 6.68
N VAL A 387 -2.33 22.99 7.68
CA VAL A 387 -2.19 24.21 8.50
C VAL A 387 -1.70 25.39 7.66
N CYS A 388 -0.78 25.18 6.72
CA CYS A 388 -0.31 26.22 5.80
C CYS A 388 -1.47 26.78 4.96
N ILE A 389 -2.32 25.91 4.41
CA ILE A 389 -3.51 26.30 3.63
C ILE A 389 -4.51 27.06 4.50
N VAL A 390 -4.74 26.63 5.75
CA VAL A 390 -5.60 27.36 6.70
C VAL A 390 -5.08 28.76 6.99
N VAL A 391 -3.76 28.94 7.18
CA VAL A 391 -3.17 30.28 7.36
C VAL A 391 -3.41 31.15 6.12
N LEU A 392 -3.13 30.62 4.93
CA LEU A 392 -3.35 31.35 3.68
C LEU A 392 -4.83 31.73 3.51
N LYS A 393 -5.75 30.82 3.84
CA LYS A 393 -7.19 31.09 3.82
C LYS A 393 -7.60 32.16 4.84
N MET A 394 -7.00 32.17 6.03
CA MET A 394 -7.25 33.22 7.04
C MET A 394 -6.78 34.60 6.56
N VAL A 395 -5.62 34.67 5.90
CA VAL A 395 -5.03 35.92 5.43
C VAL A 395 -5.78 36.45 4.20
N TYR A 396 -5.92 35.64 3.15
CA TYR A 396 -6.43 36.11 1.86
C TYR A 396 -7.95 36.11 1.71
N GLY A 397 -8.68 35.38 2.56
CA GLY A 397 -10.14 35.27 2.42
C GLY A 397 -10.54 34.59 1.09
N LEU A 398 -10.02 33.37 0.85
CA LEU A 398 -10.27 32.56 -0.35
C LEU A 398 -11.73 32.02 -0.43
N ASP A 399 -12.71 32.82 -0.01
CA ASP A 399 -14.15 32.55 0.02
C ASP A 399 -14.95 33.53 -0.86
N GLY A 400 -14.25 34.32 -1.69
CA GLY A 400 -14.84 35.36 -2.54
C GLY A 400 -15.02 36.71 -1.84
N LYS A 401 -14.65 36.83 -0.56
CA LYS A 401 -14.63 38.10 0.17
C LYS A 401 -13.18 38.50 0.45
N GLN A 402 -12.77 39.66 -0.08
CA GLN A 402 -11.43 40.17 0.17
C GLN A 402 -11.25 40.56 1.64
N ARG A 403 -10.13 40.15 2.23
CA ARG A 403 -9.72 40.50 3.59
C ARG A 403 -8.41 41.27 3.51
N LEU A 404 -8.36 42.44 4.13
CA LEU A 404 -7.18 43.28 4.15
C LEU A 404 -6.80 43.62 5.59
N PRO A 405 -5.50 43.64 5.91
CA PRO A 405 -5.05 44.05 7.24
C PRO A 405 -5.46 45.51 7.50
N LYS A 406 -6.05 45.78 8.67
CA LYS A 406 -6.42 47.15 9.09
C LYS A 406 -5.28 47.88 9.80
N THR A 407 -4.33 47.13 10.37
CA THR A 407 -3.24 47.69 11.17
C THR A 407 -1.92 47.43 10.48
N SER A 408 -1.03 48.43 10.44
CA SER A 408 0.32 48.28 9.87
C SER A 408 1.15 47.18 10.54
N ASP A 409 0.87 46.85 11.79
CA ASP A 409 1.55 45.81 12.57
C ASP A 409 1.03 44.39 12.30
N ASP A 410 0.00 44.24 11.46
CA ASP A 410 -0.56 42.93 11.14
C ASP A 410 0.47 42.11 10.33
N PRO A 411 0.80 40.87 10.75
CA PRO A 411 1.67 39.99 9.96
C PRO A 411 1.17 39.75 8.53
N GLY A 412 -0.13 39.92 8.26
CA GLY A 412 -0.71 39.88 6.92
C GLY A 412 -0.09 40.89 5.95
N CYS A 413 0.37 42.05 6.41
CA CYS A 413 1.02 43.06 5.57
C CYS A 413 2.31 42.56 4.92
N SER A 414 3.02 41.63 5.57
CA SER A 414 4.27 41.07 5.06
C SER A 414 4.10 40.07 3.92
N LEU A 415 2.86 39.64 3.66
CA LEU A 415 2.53 38.71 2.59
C LEU A 415 2.26 39.46 1.27
N PRO A 416 2.56 38.85 0.12
CA PRO A 416 2.30 39.46 -1.18
C PRO A 416 0.79 39.66 -1.41
N ARG A 417 0.41 40.53 -2.33
CA ARG A 417 -0.99 40.63 -2.77
C ARG A 417 -1.47 39.31 -3.38
N ILE A 418 -2.77 39.05 -3.29
CA ILE A 418 -3.37 37.78 -3.77
C ILE A 418 -3.04 37.51 -5.25
N ASP A 419 -3.12 38.51 -6.12
CA ASP A 419 -2.83 38.36 -7.56
C ASP A 419 -1.37 37.98 -7.83
N GLU A 420 -0.44 38.63 -7.12
CA GLU A 420 1.00 38.33 -7.20
C GLU A 420 1.28 36.93 -6.66
N TYR A 421 0.63 36.54 -5.56
CA TYR A 421 0.74 35.21 -4.99
C TYR A 421 0.24 34.11 -5.92
N LEU A 422 -0.93 34.32 -6.55
CA LEU A 422 -1.48 33.37 -7.52
C LEU A 422 -0.57 33.25 -8.76
N GLU A 423 0.07 34.33 -9.19
CA GLU A 423 1.04 34.29 -10.28
C GLU A 423 2.30 33.49 -9.89
N VAL A 424 2.81 33.66 -8.67
CA VAL A 424 3.89 32.80 -8.12
C VAL A 424 3.46 31.34 -8.12
N LEU A 425 2.25 31.04 -7.66
CA LEU A 425 1.72 29.69 -7.62
C LEU A 425 1.63 29.07 -9.03
N ARG A 426 1.18 29.84 -10.03
CA ARG A 426 1.18 29.41 -11.44
C ARG A 426 2.58 29.12 -11.96
N ARG A 427 3.56 29.97 -11.64
CA ARG A 427 4.97 29.74 -12.04
C ARG A 427 5.53 28.47 -11.40
N LEU A 428 5.25 28.25 -10.12
CA LEU A 428 5.66 27.02 -9.42
C LEU A 428 5.00 25.78 -10.00
N ASN A 429 3.70 25.82 -10.33
CA ASN A 429 3.02 24.71 -11.00
C ASN A 429 3.64 24.40 -12.36
N LYS A 430 3.89 25.43 -13.19
CA LYS A 430 4.56 25.26 -14.49
C LYS A 430 5.98 24.71 -14.34
N ALA A 431 6.72 25.11 -13.30
CA ALA A 431 8.06 24.60 -13.04
C ALA A 431 8.04 23.13 -12.63
N ASP A 432 7.08 22.72 -11.80
CA ASP A 432 6.91 21.32 -11.40
C ASP A 432 6.38 20.45 -12.56
N GLU A 433 5.53 20.98 -13.45
CA GLU A 433 5.09 20.29 -14.67
C GLU A 433 6.26 20.02 -15.63
N LYS A 434 7.22 20.95 -15.69
CA LYS A 434 8.47 20.79 -16.46
C LYS A 434 9.52 19.92 -15.77
N ALA A 435 9.31 19.55 -14.51
CA ALA A 435 10.23 18.69 -13.80
C ALA A 435 10.14 17.26 -14.35
N GLU A 436 11.29 16.61 -14.54
CA GLU A 436 11.40 15.24 -15.05
C GLU A 436 10.54 14.25 -14.23
N GLU A 437 10.46 14.46 -12.92
CA GLU A 437 9.62 13.69 -11.98
C GLU A 437 8.12 13.73 -12.32
N SER A 438 7.62 14.84 -12.89
CA SER A 438 6.21 14.99 -13.26
C SER A 438 5.94 14.51 -14.68
N ILE A 439 6.92 14.68 -15.57
CA ILE A 439 6.83 14.28 -16.97
C ILE A 439 6.79 12.74 -17.03
N PHE A 440 7.71 12.05 -16.35
CA PHE A 440 7.84 10.58 -16.46
C PHE A 440 7.00 9.79 -15.45
N ASN A 441 5.93 10.40 -14.92
CA ASN A 441 5.07 9.72 -13.97
C ASN A 441 4.19 8.66 -14.65
N SER A 442 4.33 7.41 -14.20
CA SER A 442 3.52 6.26 -14.63
C SER A 442 1.99 6.42 -14.47
N GLN A 443 1.52 7.36 -13.65
CA GLN A 443 0.09 7.58 -13.40
C GLN A 443 -0.62 8.40 -14.48
N TYR A 444 0.12 9.20 -15.25
CA TYR A 444 -0.47 10.06 -16.28
C TYR A 444 0.02 9.63 -17.66
N PRO A 445 -0.89 9.24 -18.57
CA PRO A 445 -0.50 8.90 -19.93
C PRO A 445 0.02 10.14 -20.63
N MET A 446 1.26 10.08 -21.13
CA MET A 446 1.88 11.15 -21.88
C MET A 446 1.66 10.96 -23.37
N ALA A 447 1.21 12.02 -24.05
CA ALA A 447 1.17 12.06 -25.50
C ALA A 447 2.57 12.41 -26.04
N VAL A 448 3.25 11.41 -26.60
CA VAL A 448 4.63 11.56 -27.14
C VAL A 448 4.72 12.66 -28.21
N GLY A 449 3.61 12.97 -28.89
CA GLY A 449 3.54 14.00 -29.93
C GLY A 449 3.69 15.44 -29.44
N ASP A 450 3.45 15.69 -28.14
CA ASP A 450 3.51 17.04 -27.57
C ASP A 450 4.88 17.38 -26.94
N LEU A 451 5.81 16.41 -26.93
CA LEU A 451 7.14 16.58 -26.35
C LEU A 451 8.05 17.42 -27.23
N THR A 452 8.76 18.34 -26.60
CA THR A 452 9.86 19.07 -27.23
C THR A 452 11.09 18.18 -27.41
N LYS A 453 12.01 18.56 -28.31
CA LYS A 453 13.24 17.79 -28.55
C LYS A 453 14.07 17.57 -27.28
N GLU A 454 14.19 18.61 -26.45
CA GLU A 454 14.92 18.53 -25.17
C GLU A 454 14.25 17.56 -24.17
N GLU A 455 12.91 17.52 -24.16
CA GLU A 455 12.17 16.59 -23.31
C GLU A 455 12.26 15.15 -23.82
N ILE A 456 12.35 14.95 -25.14
CA ILE A 456 12.62 13.64 -25.74
C ILE A 456 14.01 13.15 -25.36
N ASP A 457 15.04 13.99 -25.43
CA ASP A 457 16.40 13.61 -25.03
C ASP A 457 16.44 13.22 -23.53
N LYS A 458 15.78 13.99 -22.66
CA LYS A 458 15.61 13.64 -21.24
C LYS A 458 14.86 12.32 -21.05
N TYR A 459 13.81 12.06 -21.83
CA TYR A 459 13.08 10.81 -21.79
C TYR A 459 13.95 9.62 -22.23
N LEU A 460 14.83 9.80 -23.21
CA LEU A 460 15.77 8.79 -23.64
C LEU A 460 16.82 8.51 -22.56
N THR A 461 17.36 9.54 -21.89
CA THR A 461 18.26 9.38 -20.74
C THR A 461 17.55 8.66 -19.58
N PHE A 462 16.29 9.01 -19.31
CA PHE A 462 15.47 8.30 -18.33
C PHE A 462 15.25 6.83 -18.71
N SER A 463 14.97 6.55 -19.98
CA SER A 463 14.78 5.19 -20.50
C SER A 463 16.06 4.38 -20.44
N GLU A 464 17.22 5.00 -20.73
CA GLU A 464 18.54 4.40 -20.55
C GLU A 464 18.70 3.94 -19.11
N ARG A 465 18.39 4.80 -18.14
CA ARG A 465 18.48 4.45 -16.71
C ARG A 465 17.46 3.40 -16.25
N ALA A 466 16.21 3.51 -16.69
CA ALA A 466 15.14 2.63 -16.25
C ALA A 466 15.24 1.23 -16.87
N LEU A 467 15.75 1.12 -18.10
CA LEU A 467 15.80 -0.14 -18.84
C LEU A 467 17.16 -0.85 -18.68
N LEU A 468 18.26 -0.10 -18.59
CA LEU A 468 19.59 -0.68 -18.33
C LEU A 468 19.77 -0.88 -16.83
N GLY A 469 19.83 -2.13 -16.38
CA GLY A 469 20.30 -2.46 -15.04
C GLY A 469 21.83 -2.47 -14.97
N ASP A 470 22.41 -2.50 -13.76
CA ASP A 470 23.87 -2.59 -13.56
C ASP A 470 24.51 -3.84 -14.20
N ASN A 471 23.71 -4.87 -14.48
CA ASN A 471 24.16 -6.10 -15.13
C ASN A 471 24.08 -5.98 -16.65
N ILE A 472 24.96 -5.16 -17.21
CA ILE A 472 25.19 -5.19 -18.65
C ILE A 472 26.36 -6.13 -18.96
N GLU A 473 26.07 -7.43 -18.90
CA GLU A 473 26.69 -8.37 -19.84
C GLU A 473 26.10 -8.06 -21.22
N HIS A 474 26.51 -6.93 -21.81
CA HIS A 474 26.10 -6.58 -23.15
C HIS A 474 26.41 -7.77 -24.07
N GLU A 475 25.44 -8.17 -24.89
CA GLU A 475 25.75 -8.85 -26.13
C GLU A 475 26.64 -7.90 -26.93
N LYS A 476 27.97 -8.06 -26.78
CA LYS A 476 29.03 -7.22 -27.37
C LYS A 476 28.80 -6.94 -28.86
N THR A 477 28.05 -7.81 -29.52
CA THR A 477 27.63 -7.70 -30.91
C THR A 477 26.74 -6.48 -31.18
N LEU A 478 25.72 -6.20 -30.37
CA LEU A 478 24.78 -5.09 -30.61
C LEU A 478 25.41 -3.73 -30.32
N ASP A 479 26.23 -3.63 -29.28
CA ASP A 479 26.96 -2.40 -28.94
C ASP A 479 27.91 -1.94 -30.06
N ASN A 480 28.45 -2.89 -30.83
CA ASN A 480 29.32 -2.59 -31.96
C ASN A 480 28.58 -1.93 -33.14
N TYR A 481 27.28 -2.20 -33.31
CA TYR A 481 26.46 -1.63 -34.39
C TYR A 481 25.60 -0.45 -33.93
N PHE A 482 25.17 -0.45 -32.67
CA PHE A 482 24.32 0.57 -32.05
C PHE A 482 24.92 1.01 -30.72
N SER A 483 26.07 1.68 -30.79
CA SER A 483 26.75 2.17 -29.58
C SER A 483 25.87 3.20 -28.87
N LEU A 484 25.43 2.86 -27.65
CA LEU A 484 24.84 3.81 -26.74
C LEU A 484 25.92 4.83 -26.38
N LYS A 485 25.75 6.08 -26.83
CA LYS A 485 26.55 7.18 -26.31
C LYS A 485 26.12 7.35 -24.88
N LYS A 486 26.91 6.85 -23.93
CA LYS A 486 26.74 7.16 -22.51
C LYS A 486 26.70 8.68 -22.43
N GLY A 487 25.52 9.24 -22.17
CA GLY A 487 25.36 10.68 -22.10
C GLY A 487 26.41 11.23 -21.15
N GLU A 488 27.05 12.34 -21.50
CA GLU A 488 27.82 13.11 -20.53
C GLU A 488 26.92 13.23 -19.29
N GLU A 489 27.41 12.76 -18.15
CA GLU A 489 26.72 12.94 -16.88
C GLU A 489 26.51 14.44 -16.75
N HIS A 490 25.33 14.92 -17.14
CA HIS A 490 24.93 16.28 -16.86
C HIS A 490 24.97 16.35 -15.34
N GLU A 491 26.02 16.98 -14.81
CA GLU A 491 26.13 17.38 -13.42
C GLU A 491 24.74 17.80 -12.99
N ARG A 492 24.19 17.15 -11.96
CA ARG A 492 22.87 17.47 -11.39
C ARG A 492 22.82 18.99 -11.25
N GLN A 493 22.24 19.68 -12.23
CA GLN A 493 22.17 21.12 -12.22
C GLN A 493 21.38 21.42 -10.96
N GLY A 494 22.04 22.14 -10.03
CA GLY A 494 21.45 22.53 -8.76
C GLY A 494 20.02 22.96 -9.01
N SER A 495 19.10 22.39 -8.23
CA SER A 495 17.67 22.40 -8.56
C SER A 495 17.23 23.76 -9.07
N VAL A 496 16.62 23.80 -10.26
CA VAL A 496 15.96 25.00 -10.83
C VAL A 496 15.00 25.66 -9.81
N ARG A 497 14.61 24.92 -8.77
CA ARG A 497 13.87 25.38 -7.59
C ARG A 497 14.55 26.49 -6.76
N ASP A 498 15.87 26.62 -6.78
CA ASP A 498 16.56 27.70 -6.05
C ASP A 498 16.60 29.01 -6.84
N ASP A 499 16.60 28.96 -8.18
CA ASP A 499 16.56 30.16 -9.03
C ASP A 499 15.19 30.85 -9.03
N VAL A 500 14.08 30.10 -8.88
CA VAL A 500 12.72 30.68 -8.84
C VAL A 500 12.51 31.61 -7.65
N TRP A 501 13.24 31.40 -6.54
CA TRP A 501 13.12 32.23 -5.34
C TRP A 501 14.00 33.50 -5.38
N SER A 502 15.04 33.50 -6.20
CA SER A 502 16.12 34.48 -6.16
C SER A 502 15.81 35.83 -6.82
N GLY A 503 14.58 36.03 -7.34
CA GLY A 503 14.29 37.14 -8.28
C GLY A 503 13.14 38.11 -7.95
N GLY A 504 12.41 37.98 -6.83
CA GLY A 504 11.20 38.78 -6.60
C GLY A 504 11.25 39.68 -5.36
N GLN A 505 11.46 40.99 -5.53
CA GLN A 505 10.99 41.97 -4.53
C GLN A 505 9.45 41.96 -4.57
N PHE A 506 8.81 41.26 -3.64
CA PHE A 506 7.35 41.21 -3.54
C PHE A 506 6.78 42.52 -3.03
N ARG A 507 5.64 42.97 -3.59
CA ARG A 507 4.93 44.12 -3.05
C ARG A 507 4.08 43.65 -1.87
N ALA A 508 4.48 44.08 -0.68
CA ALA A 508 3.76 43.85 0.57
C ALA A 508 2.28 44.28 0.46
N MET A 509 1.38 43.54 1.11
CA MET A 509 0.02 44.03 1.37
C MET A 509 0.09 45.32 2.19
N MET A 510 -0.56 46.36 1.69
CA MET A 510 -0.68 47.64 2.41
C MET A 510 -1.87 47.53 3.34
N ALA A 511 -1.73 48.01 4.58
CA ALA A 511 -2.88 48.18 5.46
C ALA A 511 -3.85 49.18 4.83
N GLU A 512 -5.16 48.93 4.94
CA GLU A 512 -6.16 49.94 4.57
C GLU A 512 -5.91 51.19 5.41
N SER A 513 -5.58 52.31 4.77
CA SER A 513 -5.57 53.62 5.42
C SER A 513 -7.01 54.05 5.63
N ASP A 514 -7.33 54.60 6.80
CA ASP A 514 -8.66 55.13 7.21
C ASP A 514 -9.24 56.25 6.32
N ASN A 515 -8.67 56.51 5.14
CA ASN A 515 -9.09 57.55 4.22
C ASN A 515 -9.51 56.95 2.88
N GLU A 516 -10.78 56.57 2.77
CA GLU A 516 -11.64 57.01 1.67
C GLU A 516 -13.11 56.72 2.00
N ALA A 517 -13.92 57.77 1.92
CA ALA A 517 -15.33 57.78 2.26
C ALA A 517 -16.13 56.79 1.39
N GLY A 518 -16.91 55.92 2.05
CA GLY A 518 -17.99 55.17 1.38
C GLY A 518 -18.10 53.69 1.76
N ASP A 519 -18.68 53.42 2.93
CA ASP A 519 -19.64 52.32 3.17
C ASP A 519 -19.27 50.86 2.80
N LYS A 520 -17.99 50.49 2.79
CA LYS A 520 -17.55 49.08 2.86
C LYS A 520 -16.44 48.92 3.87
N VAL A 521 -16.80 48.58 5.11
CA VAL A 521 -15.82 48.17 6.13
C VAL A 521 -15.17 46.88 5.63
N GLY A 522 -13.91 46.94 5.19
CA GLY A 522 -13.13 45.76 4.82
C GLY A 522 -13.10 44.76 5.98
N LEU A 523 -13.19 43.46 5.66
CA LEU A 523 -13.09 42.41 6.68
C LEU A 523 -11.62 42.23 7.09
N GLN A 524 -11.36 42.10 8.40
CA GLN A 524 -10.01 41.79 8.88
C GLN A 524 -9.60 40.35 8.52
N PRO A 525 -8.29 40.05 8.41
CA PRO A 525 -7.80 38.69 8.30
C PRO A 525 -8.39 37.79 9.40
N GLY A 526 -8.99 36.67 9.02
CA GLY A 526 -9.67 35.75 9.93
C GLY A 526 -11.09 36.15 10.40
N GLU A 527 -11.63 37.31 10.04
CA GLU A 527 -13.01 37.72 10.36
C GLU A 527 -14.05 36.96 9.50
N GLU A 528 -15.18 36.53 10.05
CA GLU A 528 -16.18 35.71 9.29
C GLU A 528 -15.59 34.46 8.58
N TYR A 529 -14.80 33.63 9.26
CA TYR A 529 -14.17 32.45 8.65
C TYR A 529 -15.20 31.39 8.19
N LYS A 530 -15.26 31.12 6.87
CA LYS A 530 -16.13 30.09 6.27
C LYS A 530 -15.43 28.72 6.22
N VAL A 531 -16.08 27.68 6.73
CA VAL A 531 -15.61 26.28 6.63
C VAL A 531 -16.28 25.60 5.45
N TRP A 532 -15.50 24.96 4.58
CA TRP A 532 -16.00 24.19 3.44
C TRP A 532 -16.04 22.70 3.81
N SER A 533 -17.07 22.00 3.34
CA SER A 533 -17.26 20.56 3.59
C SER A 533 -16.39 19.75 2.64
N SER A 534 -15.68 18.73 3.14
CA SER A 534 -14.82 17.87 2.31
C SER A 534 -15.60 16.94 1.38
N ARG A 535 -16.92 16.80 1.57
CA ARG A 535 -17.80 15.89 0.80
C ARG A 535 -18.65 16.60 -0.23
N ASP A 536 -18.38 17.88 -0.47
CA ASP A 536 -19.14 18.67 -1.43
C ASP A 536 -18.65 18.37 -2.85
N VAL A 537 -19.02 17.19 -3.37
CA VAL A 537 -18.64 16.68 -4.71
C VAL A 537 -19.22 17.55 -5.84
N LEU A 538 -20.26 18.34 -5.55
CA LEU A 538 -20.87 19.31 -6.48
C LEU A 538 -20.41 20.76 -6.18
N GLY A 539 -19.51 20.94 -5.22
CA GLY A 539 -19.26 22.18 -4.51
C GLY A 539 -18.43 23.18 -5.31
N THR A 540 -18.99 24.37 -5.48
CA THR A 540 -18.37 25.59 -6.00
C THR A 540 -17.23 26.09 -5.09
N LEU A 541 -16.14 25.33 -4.97
CA LEU A 541 -14.90 25.86 -4.40
C LEU A 541 -14.49 27.08 -5.23
N PRO A 542 -14.16 28.22 -4.60
CA PRO A 542 -13.60 29.34 -5.32
C PRO A 542 -12.36 28.90 -6.11
N GLU A 543 -12.24 29.31 -7.38
CA GLU A 543 -11.16 28.85 -8.26
C GLU A 543 -9.75 29.08 -7.67
N GLU A 544 -9.58 30.16 -6.91
CA GLU A 544 -8.33 30.51 -6.24
C GLU A 544 -7.98 29.51 -5.14
N TYR A 545 -9.00 29.04 -4.40
CA TYR A 545 -8.85 28.05 -3.35
C TYR A 545 -8.58 26.66 -3.91
N GLU A 546 -9.25 26.30 -5.00
CA GLU A 546 -9.02 25.04 -5.72
C GLU A 546 -7.59 24.95 -6.26
N LYS A 547 -7.08 26.02 -6.87
CA LYS A 547 -5.67 26.09 -7.33
C LYS A 547 -4.68 25.89 -6.19
N LEU A 548 -4.99 26.41 -5.00
CA LEU A 548 -4.16 26.26 -3.81
C LEU A 548 -4.17 24.82 -3.28
N ILE A 549 -5.35 24.20 -3.19
CA ILE A 549 -5.50 22.80 -2.78
C ILE A 549 -4.81 21.88 -3.79
N GLY A 550 -5.05 22.08 -5.09
CA GLY A 550 -4.47 21.28 -6.17
C GLY A 550 -2.94 21.27 -6.12
N ARG A 551 -2.31 22.40 -5.80
CA ARG A 551 -0.86 22.47 -5.52
C ARG A 551 -0.47 21.58 -4.34
N GLY A 552 -1.15 21.74 -3.20
CA GLY A 552 -0.88 21.00 -1.98
C GLY A 552 -1.02 19.48 -2.17
N VAL A 553 -2.07 19.06 -2.88
CA VAL A 553 -2.35 17.65 -3.25
C VAL A 553 -1.21 17.08 -4.10
N LYS A 554 -0.82 17.76 -5.19
CA LYS A 554 0.28 17.32 -6.06
C LYS A 554 1.61 17.23 -5.31
N TRP A 555 1.90 18.19 -4.43
CA TRP A 555 3.16 18.21 -3.70
C TRP A 555 3.25 17.13 -2.63
N VAL A 556 2.19 16.94 -1.84
CA VAL A 556 2.17 15.92 -0.78
C VAL A 556 1.91 14.51 -1.34
N GLY A 557 1.27 14.39 -2.50
CA GLY A 557 0.99 13.11 -3.16
C GLY A 557 -0.16 12.33 -2.52
N VAL A 558 -1.26 13.02 -2.19
CA VAL A 558 -2.42 12.47 -1.47
C VAL A 558 -3.70 12.89 -2.19
N PRO A 559 -4.77 12.05 -2.23
CA PRO A 559 -6.04 12.44 -2.86
C PRO A 559 -6.60 13.74 -2.30
N GLU A 560 -7.25 14.53 -3.16
CA GLU A 560 -7.81 15.83 -2.81
C GLU A 560 -8.84 15.74 -1.68
N GLU A 561 -9.75 14.77 -1.75
CA GLU A 561 -10.76 14.51 -0.72
C GLU A 561 -10.15 14.33 0.67
N TYR A 562 -9.01 13.64 0.74
CA TYR A 562 -8.33 13.39 2.00
C TYR A 562 -7.72 14.67 2.56
N LEU A 563 -7.04 15.47 1.74
CA LEU A 563 -6.47 16.76 2.18
C LEU A 563 -7.58 17.73 2.62
N CYS A 564 -8.67 17.83 1.85
CA CYS A 564 -9.84 18.63 2.22
C CYS A 564 -10.45 18.18 3.54
N GLY A 565 -10.55 16.87 3.80
CA GLY A 565 -11.01 16.31 5.08
C GLY A 565 -10.12 16.68 6.27
N VAL A 566 -8.80 16.69 6.08
CA VAL A 566 -7.84 17.13 7.12
C VAL A 566 -7.99 18.63 7.38
N ILE A 567 -8.06 19.45 6.33
CA ILE A 567 -8.26 20.90 6.43
C ILE A 567 -9.54 21.20 7.21
N GLU A 568 -10.66 20.61 6.81
CA GLU A 568 -11.95 20.82 7.47
C GLU A 568 -11.88 20.51 8.98
N MET A 569 -11.22 19.42 9.37
CA MET A 569 -11.09 19.08 10.79
C MET A 569 -10.18 20.04 11.56
N TYR A 570 -9.12 20.53 10.94
CA TYR A 570 -8.24 21.54 11.54
C TYR A 570 -8.95 22.90 11.67
N GLU A 571 -9.77 23.29 10.70
CA GLU A 571 -10.62 24.47 10.78
C GLU A 571 -11.64 24.36 11.91
N ARG A 572 -12.34 23.21 12.03
CA ARG A 572 -13.25 22.96 13.15
C ARG A 572 -12.52 22.94 14.49
N ARG A 573 -11.26 22.46 14.55
CA ARG A 573 -10.43 22.51 15.76
C ARG A 573 -10.05 23.96 16.11
N LEU A 574 -9.69 24.77 15.12
CA LEU A 574 -9.38 26.19 15.28
C LEU A 574 -10.57 26.98 15.82
N ILE A 575 -11.76 26.80 15.25
CA ILE A 575 -12.99 27.49 15.67
C ILE A 575 -13.35 27.11 17.11
N ARG A 576 -13.23 25.83 17.48
CA ARG A 576 -13.45 25.38 18.87
C ARG A 576 -12.47 26.03 19.83
N TRP A 577 -11.19 26.06 19.48
CA TRP A 577 -10.17 26.73 20.28
C TRP A 577 -10.45 28.24 20.44
N TRP A 578 -10.82 28.92 19.36
CA TRP A 578 -11.14 30.35 19.37
C TRP A 578 -12.35 30.68 20.25
N ASN A 579 -13.41 29.85 20.16
CA ASN A 579 -14.59 30.00 21.01
C ASN A 579 -14.29 29.77 22.49
N LEU A 580 -13.41 28.81 22.81
CA LEU A 580 -12.95 28.59 24.18
C LEU A 580 -12.13 29.77 24.70
N LEU A 581 -11.27 30.37 23.87
CA LEU A 581 -10.50 31.55 24.23
C LEU A 581 -11.40 32.76 24.50
N LYS A 582 -12.40 33.00 23.63
CA LYS A 582 -13.40 34.05 23.83
C LYS A 582 -14.19 33.87 25.13
N ARG A 583 -14.57 32.62 25.47
CA ARG A 583 -15.23 32.30 26.74
C ARG A 583 -14.33 32.62 27.93
N ARG A 584 -13.09 32.14 27.94
CA ARG A 584 -12.12 32.44 29.02
C ARG A 584 -11.85 33.93 29.19
N SER A 585 -11.76 34.68 28.09
CA SER A 585 -11.57 36.14 28.14
C SER A 585 -12.79 36.83 28.76
N ARG A 586 -14.01 36.42 28.39
CA ARG A 586 -15.24 36.92 29.02
C ARG A 586 -15.34 36.54 30.50
N ASP A 587 -14.94 35.32 30.86
CA ASP A 587 -14.94 34.86 32.26
C ASP A 587 -13.92 35.64 33.09
N HIS A 588 -12.71 35.90 32.54
CA HIS A 588 -11.71 36.75 33.18
C HIS A 588 -12.17 38.21 33.31
N ALA A 589 -12.84 38.77 32.30
CA ALA A 589 -13.39 40.11 32.36
C ALA A 589 -14.51 40.21 33.41
N ARG A 590 -15.35 39.18 33.55
CA ARG A 590 -16.36 39.09 34.61
C ARG A 590 -15.76 38.97 36.01
N MET A 591 -14.72 38.15 36.18
CA MET A 591 -14.01 38.05 37.47
C MET A 591 -13.28 39.35 37.83
N ARG A 592 -12.82 40.13 36.85
CA ARG A 592 -12.15 41.41 37.09
C ARG A 592 -13.15 42.54 37.36
N GLY A 593 -14.27 42.59 36.63
CA GLY A 593 -15.34 43.56 36.88
C GLY A 593 -16.12 43.31 38.18
N GLY A 594 -16.19 42.07 38.67
CA GLY A 594 -16.79 41.76 39.96
C GLY A 594 -15.95 42.13 41.19
N LEU A 595 -14.68 42.52 41.01
CA LEU A 595 -13.83 43.04 42.09
C LEU A 595 -13.91 44.57 42.21
N ASP A 596 -14.36 45.27 41.16
CA ASP A 596 -14.51 46.73 41.17
C ASP A 596 -15.89 47.17 41.75
N ASP A 597 -16.85 46.25 41.86
CA ASP A 597 -18.20 46.51 42.41
C ASP A 597 -18.30 46.25 43.94
N GLU A 598 -17.27 45.69 44.61
CA GLU A 598 -17.25 45.45 46.07
C GLU A 598 -16.47 46.52 46.88
N GLU A 599 -15.79 47.49 46.26
CA GLU A 599 -15.10 48.59 46.96
C GLU A 599 -15.89 49.92 47.00
N GLY A 600 -17.19 49.88 46.67
CA GLY A 600 -18.06 51.07 46.55
C GLY A 600 -19.02 51.36 47.72
N GLU A 601 -19.12 50.51 48.73
CA GLU A 601 -20.03 50.70 49.89
C GLU A 601 -19.30 50.45 51.21
N ASP A 602 -18.63 51.48 51.75
CA ASP A 602 -18.72 51.89 53.17
C ASP A 602 -17.57 52.84 53.53
N PHE A 603 -17.79 54.14 53.33
CA PHE A 603 -17.19 55.19 54.17
C PHE A 603 -18.20 56.33 54.30
N ARG A 604 -19.20 56.14 55.17
CA ARG A 604 -19.93 57.24 55.80
C ARG A 604 -19.62 57.25 57.30
N LEU A 605 -19.07 58.39 57.70
CA LEU A 605 -18.77 58.91 59.02
C LEU A 605 -19.78 58.49 60.12
N ASP A 606 -19.23 58.02 61.24
CA ASP A 606 -19.45 58.61 62.57
C ASP A 606 -18.15 58.49 63.39
#